data_AF-A0A343W0R4-F1
#
_entry.id   AF-A0A343W0R4-F1
#
_cell.length_a   1.000
_cell.length_b   1.000
_cell.length_c   1.000
_cell.angle_alpha   90.00
_cell.angle_beta   90.00
_cell.angle_gamma   90.00
#
_symmetry.space_group_name_H-M   'P 1'
#
loop_
_entity.id
_entity.type
_entity.pdbx_description
1 polymer ?
#
loop_
_entity_poly.entity_id
_entity_poly.type
_entity_poly.pdbx_seq_one_letter_code
_entity_poly.pdbx_strand_id
1 'polypeptide(L)'
;PPVYLFLIDVTITAVNSGLLDVICSTIKKLLPKNSDNNNDNTSNKKTFGPRTLIGIMTFDSTIHFYNLNYNLKQAQMMIVPDIQDIFIPISEDVLVNVHECQNIIDNLLDNLPNMWRNNKISDCCAGNALKAAFMVLKKIGGKLLFFLSSVPNIGDLTVNLNRETKEKSKYKNIYTSGNSGGNAVDAKLREVELLTPYNNLYDELAKNITQYQIAVDLFACPLYNLDLATIYPLIKNSGGSLYYYPQFNVHQYNEKLREELLFALTTETAWESVMRIR
;
A
#
# COMPACT_ATOMS: atom_id res chain seq x y z
N PRO A 1 7.72 -16.25 9.55
CA PRO A 1 6.29 -16.54 9.24
C PRO A 1 5.84 -15.57 8.13
N PRO A 2 4.79 -15.86 7.33
CA PRO A 2 4.20 -14.85 6.47
C PRO A 2 3.66 -13.69 7.31
N VAL A 3 4.03 -12.46 6.97
CA VAL A 3 3.57 -11.24 7.64
C VAL A 3 2.96 -10.34 6.59
N TYR A 4 1.72 -9.92 6.82
CA TYR A 4 1.00 -8.98 5.95
C TYR A 4 0.60 -7.75 6.75
N LEU A 5 1.10 -6.59 6.34
CA LEU A 5 0.64 -5.31 6.88
C LEU A 5 -0.22 -4.63 5.82
N PHE A 6 -1.49 -4.39 6.15
CA PHE A 6 -2.41 -3.66 5.28
C PHE A 6 -2.33 -2.17 5.64
N LEU A 7 -1.84 -1.36 4.71
CA LEU A 7 -1.75 0.09 4.85
C LEU A 7 -2.78 0.73 3.91
N ILE A 8 -3.88 1.21 4.49
CA ILE A 8 -5.10 1.55 3.76
C ILE A 8 -5.33 3.06 3.76
N ASP A 9 -5.40 3.67 2.58
CA ASP A 9 -5.87 5.05 2.40
C ASP A 9 -7.33 5.17 2.85
N VAL A 10 -7.62 6.12 3.75
CA VAL A 10 -8.97 6.43 4.25
C VAL A 10 -9.35 7.90 4.03
N THR A 11 -8.68 8.59 3.11
CA THR A 11 -9.12 9.92 2.67
C THR A 11 -10.52 9.86 2.07
N ILE A 12 -11.13 11.04 1.89
CA ILE A 12 -12.43 11.18 1.23
C ILE A 12 -12.48 10.49 -0.14
N THR A 13 -11.38 10.46 -0.90
CA THR A 13 -11.34 9.80 -2.21
C THR A 13 -11.46 8.29 -2.07
N ALA A 14 -10.72 7.67 -1.16
CA ALA A 14 -10.76 6.21 -0.94
C ALA A 14 -12.10 5.76 -0.35
N VAL A 15 -12.64 6.54 0.60
CA VAL A 15 -13.92 6.24 1.24
C VAL A 15 -15.07 6.33 0.23
N ASN A 16 -15.18 7.43 -0.50
CA ASN A 16 -16.28 7.63 -1.45
C ASN A 16 -16.25 6.67 -2.63
N SER A 17 -15.08 6.14 -2.98
CA SER A 17 -14.94 5.21 -4.09
C SER A 17 -15.39 3.78 -3.76
N GLY A 18 -15.71 3.48 -2.50
CA GLY A 18 -16.06 2.12 -2.03
C GLY A 18 -14.86 1.18 -1.93
N LEU A 19 -13.64 1.71 -1.92
CA LEU A 19 -12.41 0.90 -1.90
C LEU A 19 -12.31 0.07 -0.61
N LEU A 20 -12.60 0.69 0.54
CA LEU A 20 -12.51 0.06 1.86
C LEU A 20 -13.41 -1.19 1.96
N ASP A 21 -14.62 -1.13 1.41
CA ASP A 21 -15.58 -2.26 1.44
C ASP A 21 -15.02 -3.49 0.70
N VAL A 22 -14.39 -3.28 -0.46
CA VAL A 22 -13.78 -4.37 -1.23
C VAL A 22 -12.58 -4.94 -0.50
N ILE A 23 -11.70 -4.10 0.05
CA ILE A 23 -10.52 -4.55 0.81
C ILE A 23 -10.97 -5.37 2.03
N CYS A 24 -11.87 -4.83 2.86
CA CYS A 24 -12.28 -5.46 4.10
C CYS A 24 -13.00 -6.79 3.86
N SER A 25 -13.94 -6.82 2.91
CA SER A 25 -14.65 -8.05 2.55
C SER A 25 -13.72 -9.12 1.96
N THR A 26 -12.68 -8.72 1.24
CA THR A 26 -11.70 -9.65 0.65
C THR A 26 -10.80 -10.26 1.71
N ILE A 27 -10.23 -9.45 2.61
CA ILE A 27 -9.39 -9.95 3.73
C ILE A 27 -10.22 -10.89 4.62
N LYS A 28 -11.47 -10.52 4.92
CA LYS A 28 -12.39 -11.30 5.73
C LYS A 28 -12.66 -12.70 5.16
N LYS A 29 -12.71 -12.85 3.82
CA LYS A 29 -12.88 -14.17 3.17
C LYS A 29 -11.72 -15.13 3.42
N LEU A 30 -10.52 -14.60 3.69
CA LEU A 30 -9.29 -15.35 3.93
C LEU A 30 -9.03 -15.65 5.41
N LEU A 31 -9.78 -15.04 6.34
CA LEU A 31 -9.70 -15.37 7.75
C LEU A 31 -10.00 -16.86 7.96
N PRO A 32 -9.32 -17.53 8.91
CA PRO A 32 -9.67 -18.89 9.27
C PRO A 32 -11.14 -18.94 9.70
N LYS A 33 -11.85 -20.04 9.47
CA LYS A 33 -13.20 -20.22 10.02
C LYS A 33 -13.12 -21.25 11.13
N ASN A 34 -13.70 -20.93 12.29
CA ASN A 34 -13.76 -21.80 13.46
C ASN A 34 -14.46 -23.16 13.23
N SER A 35 -14.96 -23.44 12.03
CA SER A 35 -15.77 -24.62 11.68
C SER A 35 -15.04 -25.64 10.78
N ASP A 36 -13.73 -25.53 10.56
CA ASP A 36 -12.98 -26.46 9.71
C ASP A 36 -12.80 -27.88 10.33
N ASN A 37 -13.61 -28.24 11.32
CA ASN A 37 -13.68 -29.58 11.90
C ASN A 37 -14.69 -30.53 11.22
N ASN A 38 -15.40 -30.13 10.16
CA ASN A 38 -16.34 -31.03 9.48
C ASN A 38 -16.34 -30.88 7.96
N ASN A 39 -15.73 -31.87 7.28
CA ASN A 39 -16.28 -32.59 6.12
C ASN A 39 -16.87 -31.81 4.92
N ASP A 40 -16.50 -30.56 4.66
CA ASP A 40 -16.76 -29.98 3.35
C ASP A 40 -15.55 -30.18 2.44
N ASN A 41 -15.71 -31.12 1.50
CA ASN A 41 -14.84 -31.36 0.34
C ASN A 41 -14.85 -30.15 -0.64
N THR A 42 -14.64 -28.93 -0.15
CA THR A 42 -14.28 -27.76 -0.98
C THR A 42 -12.79 -27.53 -0.87
N SER A 43 -12.04 -28.41 -1.53
CA SER A 43 -10.57 -28.44 -1.67
C SER A 43 -9.90 -27.18 -2.24
N ASN A 44 -10.62 -26.06 -2.39
CA ASN A 44 -10.16 -24.84 -3.05
C ASN A 44 -10.22 -23.58 -2.17
N LYS A 45 -10.65 -23.65 -0.90
CA LYS A 45 -10.71 -22.44 -0.08
C LYS A 45 -9.38 -22.14 0.59
N LYS A 46 -8.57 -21.30 -0.04
CA LYS A 46 -7.32 -20.80 0.54
C LYS A 46 -7.63 -19.83 1.69
N THR A 47 -7.16 -20.14 2.89
CA THR A 47 -7.22 -19.27 4.08
C THR A 47 -5.80 -18.92 4.53
N PHE A 48 -5.67 -17.93 5.42
CA PHE A 48 -4.38 -17.65 6.02
C PHE A 48 -3.89 -18.82 6.86
N GLY A 49 -2.62 -19.20 6.69
CA GLY A 49 -2.02 -20.30 7.46
C GLY A 49 -1.88 -19.97 8.95
N PRO A 50 -1.70 -20.99 9.82
CA PRO A 50 -1.73 -20.86 11.29
C PRO A 50 -0.63 -19.97 11.89
N ARG A 51 0.44 -19.70 11.13
CA ARG A 51 1.56 -18.84 11.57
C ARG A 51 1.52 -17.44 10.94
N THR A 52 0.46 -17.10 10.20
CA THR A 52 0.37 -15.83 9.50
C THR A 52 0.15 -14.69 10.50
N LEU A 53 0.98 -13.67 10.43
CA LEU A 53 0.80 -12.44 11.19
C LEU A 53 0.14 -11.37 10.30
N ILE A 54 -0.81 -10.63 10.86
CA ILE A 54 -1.49 -9.54 10.19
C ILE A 54 -1.43 -8.28 11.06
N GLY A 55 -1.21 -7.14 10.40
CA GLY A 55 -1.48 -5.82 10.98
C GLY A 55 -2.33 -4.99 10.05
N ILE A 56 -3.09 -4.06 10.62
CA ILE A 56 -3.89 -3.10 9.87
C ILE A 56 -3.47 -1.70 10.33
N MET A 57 -3.22 -0.82 9.37
CA MET A 57 -2.97 0.60 9.55
C MET A 57 -3.79 1.36 8.52
N THR A 58 -4.32 2.52 8.89
CA THR A 58 -4.96 3.42 7.95
C THR A 58 -4.30 4.79 7.99
N PHE A 59 -4.47 5.58 6.94
CA PHE A 59 -3.93 6.94 6.90
C PHE A 59 -4.80 7.89 6.08
N ASP A 60 -4.80 9.15 6.48
CA ASP A 60 -5.29 10.30 5.74
C ASP A 60 -4.31 11.47 5.91
N SER A 61 -4.69 12.55 6.61
CA SER A 61 -3.75 13.55 7.10
C SER A 61 -2.94 13.07 8.31
N THR A 62 -3.41 12.02 8.98
CA THR A 62 -2.77 11.41 10.16
C THR A 62 -2.63 9.89 9.98
N ILE A 63 -1.86 9.24 10.86
CA ILE A 63 -1.61 7.80 10.81
C ILE A 63 -2.38 7.11 11.93
N HIS A 64 -3.04 6.00 11.62
CA HIS A 64 -3.87 5.26 12.57
C HIS A 64 -3.38 3.83 12.71
N PHE A 65 -3.13 3.42 13.96
CA PHE A 65 -2.77 2.07 14.34
C PHE A 65 -3.97 1.40 15.01
N TYR A 66 -4.14 0.10 14.77
CA TYR A 66 -5.20 -0.70 15.38
C TYR A 66 -4.59 -1.74 16.33
N ASN A 67 -4.98 -1.68 17.61
CA ASN A 67 -4.68 -2.74 18.57
C ASN A 67 -5.60 -3.92 18.31
N LEU A 68 -5.00 -5.06 17.93
CA LEU A 68 -5.71 -6.28 17.60
C LEU A 68 -5.51 -7.38 18.65
N ASN A 69 -5.15 -7.02 19.88
CA ASN A 69 -4.96 -7.98 20.97
C ASN A 69 -6.25 -8.78 21.22
N TYR A 70 -6.13 -10.12 21.24
CA TYR A 70 -7.26 -11.04 21.40
C TYR A 70 -8.02 -10.88 22.74
N ASN A 71 -7.40 -10.27 23.76
CA ASN A 71 -8.04 -10.01 25.05
C ASN A 71 -9.04 -8.84 25.00
N LEU A 72 -9.04 -8.05 23.92
CA LEU A 72 -9.94 -6.93 23.75
C LEU A 72 -11.28 -7.38 23.16
N LYS A 73 -12.37 -6.77 23.64
CA LYS A 73 -13.72 -7.00 23.07
C LYS A 73 -13.87 -6.35 21.68
N GLN A 74 -13.14 -5.27 21.44
CA GLN A 74 -13.15 -4.50 20.20
C GLN A 74 -11.77 -3.91 19.97
N ALA A 75 -11.37 -3.78 18.70
CA ALA A 75 -10.10 -3.15 18.33
C ALA A 75 -10.05 -1.69 18.80
N GLN A 76 -8.91 -1.28 19.33
CA GLN A 76 -8.66 0.11 19.73
C GLN A 76 -7.87 0.83 18.65
N MET A 77 -8.35 1.98 18.20
CA MET A 77 -7.62 2.83 17.25
C MET A 77 -6.79 3.85 18.02
N MET A 78 -5.50 3.97 17.70
CA MET A 78 -4.66 5.08 18.18
C MET A 78 -4.21 5.92 16.99
N ILE A 79 -4.33 7.24 17.17
CA ILE A 79 -4.05 8.23 16.15
C ILE A 79 -2.69 8.83 16.46
N VAL A 80 -1.82 8.88 15.45
CA VAL A 80 -0.55 9.61 15.47
C VAL A 80 -0.72 10.82 14.56
N PRO A 81 -1.09 11.99 15.11
CA PRO A 81 -1.36 13.18 14.33
C PRO A 81 -0.08 13.92 13.91
N ASP A 82 1.00 13.78 14.69
CA ASP A 82 2.28 14.37 14.35
C ASP A 82 3.01 13.48 13.33
N ILE A 83 2.94 13.89 12.07
CA ILE A 83 3.62 13.18 10.98
C ILE A 83 5.12 13.54 10.88
N GLN A 84 5.61 14.54 11.62
CA GLN A 84 7.03 14.90 11.62
C GLN A 84 7.84 14.01 12.58
N ASP A 85 7.26 13.64 13.73
CA ASP A 85 7.86 12.74 14.72
C ASP A 85 7.05 11.45 14.87
N ILE A 86 7.22 10.56 13.89
CA ILE A 86 6.46 9.30 13.81
C ILE A 86 6.99 8.30 14.84
N PHE A 87 6.09 7.76 15.66
CA PHE A 87 6.36 6.65 16.55
C PHE A 87 5.28 5.56 16.43
N ILE A 88 5.58 4.35 16.94
CA ILE A 88 4.59 3.29 17.05
C ILE A 88 3.98 3.36 18.46
N PRO A 89 2.67 3.62 18.61
CA PRO A 89 2.05 3.78 19.92
C PRO A 89 1.88 2.46 20.69
N ILE A 90 2.11 1.30 20.05
CA ILE A 90 2.05 -0.04 20.67
C ILE A 90 3.35 -0.81 20.38
N SER A 91 3.94 -1.44 21.38
CA SER A 91 5.18 -2.20 21.26
C SER A 91 5.04 -3.60 20.64
N GLU A 92 3.94 -4.31 20.89
CA GLU A 92 3.81 -5.76 20.57
C GLU A 92 2.53 -6.15 19.78
N ASP A 93 1.40 -5.44 19.92
CA ASP A 93 0.10 -5.87 19.35
C ASP A 93 -0.30 -5.22 18.00
N VAL A 94 0.66 -4.70 17.23
CA VAL A 94 0.38 -4.17 15.87
C VAL A 94 0.32 -5.31 14.84
N LEU A 95 1.18 -6.32 15.00
CA LEU A 95 1.22 -7.52 14.16
C LEU A 95 0.79 -8.71 15.02
N VAL A 96 -0.40 -9.25 14.75
CA VAL A 96 -0.97 -10.32 15.56
C VAL A 96 -1.16 -11.59 14.76
N ASN A 97 -1.20 -12.74 15.42
CA ASN A 97 -1.52 -14.00 14.77
C ASN A 97 -3.00 -13.99 14.34
N VAL A 98 -3.25 -14.24 13.04
CA VAL A 98 -4.60 -14.18 12.46
C VAL A 98 -5.56 -15.25 13.01
N HIS A 99 -5.05 -16.41 13.43
CA HIS A 99 -5.87 -17.47 14.03
C HIS A 99 -6.27 -17.11 15.46
N GLU A 100 -5.32 -16.62 16.26
CA GLU A 100 -5.58 -16.24 17.65
C GLU A 100 -6.49 -15.01 17.74
N CYS A 101 -6.30 -14.04 16.83
CA CYS A 101 -6.99 -12.76 16.84
C CYS A 101 -8.13 -12.69 15.79
N GLN A 102 -8.62 -13.83 15.31
CA GLN A 102 -9.60 -13.89 14.21
C GLN A 102 -10.85 -13.03 14.50
N ASN A 103 -11.46 -13.17 15.67
CA ASN A 103 -12.73 -12.51 16.01
C ASN A 103 -12.59 -10.98 16.05
N ILE A 104 -11.49 -10.46 16.60
CA ILE A 104 -11.28 -9.01 16.70
C ILE A 104 -10.92 -8.40 15.35
N ILE A 105 -10.15 -9.13 14.52
CA ILE A 105 -9.88 -8.73 13.13
C ILE A 105 -11.18 -8.71 12.32
N ASP A 106 -12.00 -9.76 12.41
CA ASP A 106 -13.29 -9.84 11.71
C ASP A 106 -14.21 -8.67 12.08
N ASN A 107 -14.35 -8.38 13.38
CA ASN A 107 -15.12 -7.25 13.88
C ASN A 107 -14.55 -5.90 13.40
N LEU A 108 -13.23 -5.72 13.36
CA LEU A 108 -12.64 -4.49 12.84
C LEU A 108 -12.97 -4.33 11.36
N LEU A 109 -12.79 -5.37 10.55
CA LEU A 109 -13.04 -5.32 9.11
C LEU A 109 -14.51 -4.99 8.77
N ASP A 110 -15.47 -5.48 9.55
CA ASP A 110 -16.90 -5.11 9.39
C ASP A 110 -17.18 -3.64 9.71
N ASN A 111 -16.45 -3.07 10.67
CA ASN A 111 -16.68 -1.72 11.15
C ASN A 111 -15.83 -0.66 10.44
N LEU A 112 -14.71 -1.04 9.83
CA LEU A 112 -13.73 -0.11 9.25
C LEU A 112 -14.35 0.82 8.19
N PRO A 113 -15.13 0.34 7.20
CA PRO A 113 -15.77 1.24 6.23
C PRO A 113 -16.77 2.20 6.88
N ASN A 114 -17.54 1.72 7.86
CA ASN A 114 -18.52 2.54 8.57
C ASN A 114 -17.87 3.64 9.42
N MET A 115 -16.74 3.34 10.04
CA MET A 115 -15.97 4.29 10.86
C MET A 115 -15.46 5.47 10.04
N TRP A 116 -15.03 5.21 8.79
CA TRP A 116 -14.48 6.23 7.90
C TRP A 116 -15.52 6.84 6.93
N ARG A 117 -16.76 6.32 6.88
CA ARG A 117 -17.82 6.74 5.91
C ARG A 117 -18.00 8.26 5.79
N ASN A 118 -17.87 8.98 6.90
CA ASN A 118 -18.08 10.43 6.94
C ASN A 118 -16.79 11.25 6.89
N ASN A 119 -15.64 10.61 6.61
CA ASN A 119 -14.37 11.32 6.52
C ASN A 119 -14.36 12.27 5.31
N LYS A 120 -13.90 13.50 5.56
CA LYS A 120 -13.82 14.56 4.55
C LYS A 120 -12.39 15.03 4.28
N ILE A 121 -11.41 14.38 4.90
CA ILE A 121 -10.01 14.76 4.77
C ILE A 121 -9.52 14.37 3.37
N SER A 122 -9.00 15.36 2.62
CA SER A 122 -8.36 15.18 1.32
C SER A 122 -6.84 15.09 1.41
N ASP A 123 -6.27 15.52 2.54
CA ASP A 123 -4.84 15.48 2.77
C ASP A 123 -4.37 14.04 2.97
N CYS A 124 -3.21 13.73 2.42
CA CYS A 124 -2.69 12.37 2.29
C CYS A 124 -1.21 12.35 2.68
N CYS A 125 -0.92 11.84 3.88
CA CYS A 125 0.42 11.67 4.45
C CYS A 125 1.05 10.31 4.13
N ALA A 126 0.77 9.75 2.94
CA ALA A 126 1.13 8.37 2.62
C ALA A 126 2.63 8.06 2.78
N GLY A 127 3.52 9.01 2.53
CA GLY A 127 4.95 8.84 2.74
C GLY A 127 5.32 8.60 4.20
N ASN A 128 4.73 9.35 5.12
CA ASN A 128 4.89 9.17 6.55
C ASN A 128 4.26 7.84 6.99
N ALA A 129 3.09 7.50 6.45
CA ALA A 129 2.45 6.22 6.68
C ALA A 129 3.32 5.02 6.23
N LEU A 130 4.03 5.14 5.10
CA LEU A 130 5.03 4.16 4.65
C LEU A 130 6.21 4.04 5.62
N LYS A 131 6.70 5.16 6.16
CA LYS A 131 7.76 5.15 7.19
C LYS A 131 7.29 4.47 8.48
N ALA A 132 6.06 4.75 8.92
CA ALA A 132 5.44 4.09 10.07
C ALA A 132 5.30 2.58 9.84
N ALA A 133 4.81 2.17 8.67
CA ALA A 133 4.69 0.77 8.27
C ALA A 133 6.06 0.07 8.24
N PHE A 134 7.09 0.75 7.76
CA PHE A 134 8.47 0.26 7.85
C PHE A 134 8.90 0.05 9.31
N MET A 135 8.62 0.97 10.22
CA MET A 135 8.96 0.80 11.64
C MET A 135 8.27 -0.42 12.27
N VAL A 136 7.05 -0.74 11.85
CA VAL A 136 6.32 -1.94 12.29
C VAL A 136 6.95 -3.22 11.72
N LEU A 137 7.22 -3.24 10.41
CA LEU A 137 7.71 -4.43 9.73
C LEU A 137 9.20 -4.72 9.95
N LYS A 138 10.05 -3.72 10.23
CA LYS A 138 11.51 -3.87 10.29
C LYS A 138 12.00 -4.95 11.28
N LYS A 139 11.19 -5.31 12.27
CA LYS A 139 11.53 -6.34 13.27
C LYS A 139 11.51 -7.75 12.68
N ILE A 140 10.63 -8.03 11.72
CA ILE A 140 10.35 -9.39 11.22
C ILE A 140 10.53 -9.49 9.69
N GLY A 141 10.36 -8.38 8.97
CA GLY A 141 10.14 -8.39 7.52
C GLY A 141 8.69 -8.72 7.17
N GLY A 142 8.41 -8.87 5.88
CA GLY A 142 7.07 -9.20 5.42
C GLY A 142 6.65 -8.45 4.17
N LYS A 143 5.35 -8.47 3.88
CA LYS A 143 4.75 -7.79 2.73
C LYS A 143 3.84 -6.69 3.22
N LEU A 144 4.08 -5.50 2.71
CA LEU A 144 3.22 -4.35 2.86
C LEU A 144 2.24 -4.31 1.68
N LEU A 145 0.95 -4.41 1.96
CA LEU A 145 -0.11 -4.16 0.98
C LEU A 145 -0.54 -2.71 1.14
N PHE A 146 -0.10 -1.87 0.20
CA PHE A 146 -0.30 -0.44 0.20
C PHE A 146 -1.45 -0.07 -0.74
N PHE A 147 -2.55 0.42 -0.18
CA PHE A 147 -3.71 0.87 -0.94
C PHE A 147 -3.71 2.39 -0.98
N LEU A 148 -3.72 2.97 -2.18
CA LEU A 148 -3.59 4.41 -2.37
C LEU A 148 -4.59 4.91 -3.43
N SER A 149 -5.47 5.82 -3.04
CA SER A 149 -6.41 6.49 -3.94
C SER A 149 -6.10 7.96 -4.14
N SER A 150 -5.40 8.57 -3.18
CA SER A 150 -5.10 10.00 -3.18
C SER A 150 -3.65 10.26 -3.53
N VAL A 151 -3.37 11.46 -4.05
CA VAL A 151 -1.99 11.88 -4.26
C VAL A 151 -1.36 12.22 -2.91
N PRO A 152 -0.22 11.62 -2.53
CA PRO A 152 0.52 12.02 -1.34
C PRO A 152 0.91 13.50 -1.43
N ASN A 153 0.31 14.35 -0.62
CA ASN A 153 0.37 15.81 -0.77
C ASN A 153 0.89 16.55 0.48
N ILE A 154 0.99 15.87 1.63
CA ILE A 154 1.57 16.41 2.86
C ILE A 154 2.66 15.48 3.41
N GLY A 155 3.53 16.05 4.24
CA GLY A 155 4.62 15.32 4.91
C GLY A 155 5.78 14.97 3.97
N ASP A 156 6.36 13.79 4.18
CA ASP A 156 7.48 13.27 3.40
C ASP A 156 7.01 12.49 2.18
N LEU A 157 7.90 12.30 1.20
CA LEU A 157 7.64 11.55 -0.03
C LEU A 157 6.39 12.07 -0.78
N THR A 158 6.16 13.38 -0.77
CA THR A 158 5.07 13.98 -1.53
C THR A 158 5.29 13.78 -3.02
N VAL A 159 4.17 13.67 -3.73
CA VAL A 159 4.12 13.41 -5.16
C VAL A 159 3.44 14.60 -5.84
N ASN A 160 4.12 15.20 -6.81
CA ASN A 160 3.60 16.35 -7.53
C ASN A 160 3.08 15.93 -8.91
N LEU A 161 1.81 16.22 -9.19
CA LEU A 161 1.19 15.97 -10.49
C LEU A 161 1.71 16.93 -11.57
N ASN A 162 2.13 18.13 -11.19
CA ASN A 162 2.63 19.16 -12.09
C ASN A 162 4.15 19.06 -12.18
N ARG A 163 4.63 18.08 -12.98
CA ARG A 163 6.06 17.88 -13.28
C ARG A 163 6.69 19.00 -14.12
N GLU A 164 5.93 20.02 -14.50
CA GLU A 164 6.28 21.01 -15.53
C GLU A 164 7.39 22.00 -15.15
N THR A 165 7.89 21.99 -13.90
CA THR A 165 8.77 23.06 -13.38
C THR A 165 9.97 22.55 -12.58
N LYS A 166 10.70 21.55 -13.10
CA LYS A 166 12.15 21.47 -12.78
C LYS A 166 13.03 21.49 -14.01
N GLU A 167 13.96 22.43 -13.91
CA GLU A 167 14.93 22.87 -14.88
C GLU A 167 15.83 21.74 -15.39
N LYS A 168 16.07 21.78 -16.71
CA LYS A 168 17.26 21.29 -17.40
C LYS A 168 17.67 19.86 -17.01
N SER A 169 16.93 18.88 -17.53
CA SER A 169 17.41 17.51 -17.67
C SER A 169 18.80 17.50 -18.32
N LYS A 170 19.76 16.82 -17.68
CA LYS A 170 21.13 16.58 -18.19
C LYS A 170 21.17 15.84 -19.54
N TYR A 171 20.02 15.35 -20.01
CA TYR A 171 19.87 14.59 -21.25
C TYR A 171 19.50 15.43 -22.47
N LYS A 172 19.28 16.75 -22.31
CA LYS A 172 18.91 17.64 -23.44
C LYS A 172 20.01 17.74 -24.54
N ASN A 173 21.24 17.29 -24.26
CA ASN A 173 22.39 17.50 -25.13
C ASN A 173 22.87 16.28 -25.94
N ILE A 174 22.16 15.14 -25.93
CA ILE A 174 22.62 13.96 -26.71
C ILE A 174 21.92 13.85 -28.07
N TYR A 175 20.70 14.39 -28.23
CA TYR A 175 19.91 14.28 -29.46
C TYR A 175 19.59 15.61 -30.16
N THR A 176 20.16 16.73 -29.70
CA THR A 176 20.13 18.01 -30.45
C THR A 176 21.16 17.97 -31.59
N SER A 177 20.94 17.07 -32.54
CA SER A 177 21.52 17.17 -33.89
C SER A 177 20.97 18.45 -34.52
N GLY A 178 21.88 19.31 -35.00
CA GLY A 178 21.61 20.69 -35.39
C GLY A 178 20.45 20.87 -36.36
N ASN A 179 19.56 21.81 -36.02
CA ASN A 179 19.17 22.94 -36.87
C ASN A 179 18.13 23.80 -36.15
N SER A 180 18.39 25.11 -36.14
CA SER A 180 17.44 26.19 -36.36
C SER A 180 16.15 26.27 -35.50
N GLY A 181 16.13 27.26 -34.60
CA GLY A 181 14.99 28.17 -34.46
C GLY A 181 13.63 27.57 -34.12
N GLY A 182 13.45 27.10 -32.89
CA GLY A 182 12.12 26.84 -32.35
C GLY A 182 12.20 26.18 -30.98
N ASN A 183 11.56 26.77 -29.97
CA ASN A 183 11.42 26.21 -28.63
C ASN A 183 10.47 25.00 -28.59
N ALA A 184 10.52 24.11 -29.59
CA ALA A 184 9.78 22.86 -29.62
C ALA A 184 10.62 21.79 -28.91
N VAL A 185 10.30 21.54 -27.64
CA VAL A 185 10.82 20.36 -26.93
C VAL A 185 10.33 19.13 -27.68
N ASP A 186 11.24 18.25 -28.11
CA ASP A 186 10.90 16.98 -28.76
C ASP A 186 9.92 16.21 -27.86
N ALA A 187 8.72 15.95 -28.40
CA ALA A 187 7.64 15.28 -27.68
C ALA A 187 8.08 13.90 -27.14
N LYS A 188 9.00 13.23 -27.86
CA LYS A 188 9.55 11.94 -27.45
C LYS A 188 10.48 12.04 -26.24
N LEU A 189 11.32 13.07 -26.17
CA LEU A 189 12.16 13.32 -24.99
C LEU A 189 11.30 13.64 -23.76
N ARG A 190 10.21 14.40 -23.96
CA ARG A 190 9.26 14.72 -22.90
C ARG A 190 8.54 13.49 -22.36
N GLU A 191 8.14 12.56 -23.22
CA GLU A 191 7.53 11.28 -22.81
C GLU A 191 8.48 10.48 -21.92
N VAL A 192 9.75 10.35 -22.32
CA VAL A 192 10.77 9.66 -21.52
C VAL A 192 10.96 10.32 -20.15
N GLU A 193 11.01 11.65 -20.09
CA GLU A 193 11.11 12.40 -18.82
C GLU A 193 9.91 12.11 -17.89
N LEU A 194 8.69 12.02 -18.43
CA LEU A 194 7.49 11.71 -17.64
C LEU A 194 7.50 10.26 -17.10
N LEU A 195 8.19 9.34 -17.78
CA LEU A 195 8.36 7.96 -17.31
C LEU A 195 9.48 7.79 -16.27
N THR A 196 10.34 8.79 -16.09
CA THR A 196 11.36 8.77 -15.03
C THR A 196 10.77 9.21 -13.70
N PRO A 197 11.24 8.68 -12.55
CA PRO A 197 10.83 9.18 -11.24
C PRO A 197 11.19 10.66 -11.09
N TYR A 198 10.32 11.46 -10.46
CA TYR A 198 10.58 12.88 -10.24
C TYR A 198 11.79 13.14 -9.32
N ASN A 199 12.02 12.25 -8.35
CA ASN A 199 13.17 12.25 -7.46
C ASN A 199 13.52 10.81 -7.04
N ASN A 200 14.62 10.65 -6.30
CA ASN A 200 15.11 9.34 -5.88
C ASN A 200 14.58 8.89 -4.50
N LEU A 201 13.68 9.64 -3.86
CA LEU A 201 13.32 9.38 -2.46
C LEU A 201 12.63 8.02 -2.27
N TYR A 202 11.78 7.62 -3.22
CA TYR A 202 11.15 6.29 -3.22
C TYR A 202 12.15 5.16 -3.53
N ASP A 203 13.18 5.43 -4.33
CA ASP A 203 14.27 4.48 -4.58
C ASP A 203 15.15 4.29 -3.34
N GLU A 204 15.47 5.38 -2.63
CA GLU A 204 16.18 5.34 -1.35
C GLU A 204 15.38 4.60 -0.27
N LEU A 205 14.06 4.83 -0.20
CA LEU A 205 13.18 4.05 0.68
C LEU A 205 13.23 2.57 0.32
N ALA A 206 13.15 2.21 -0.97
CA ALA A 206 13.23 0.82 -1.43
C ALA A 206 14.52 0.13 -0.96
N LYS A 207 15.66 0.81 -1.12
CA LYS A 207 16.97 0.31 -0.67
C LYS A 207 17.04 0.12 0.85
N ASN A 208 16.33 0.96 1.61
CA ASN A 208 16.27 0.82 3.05
C ASN A 208 15.40 -0.38 3.46
N ILE A 209 14.17 -0.47 2.96
CA ILE A 209 13.22 -1.52 3.39
C ILE A 209 13.65 -2.94 2.96
N THR A 210 14.34 -3.06 1.82
CA THR A 210 14.85 -4.35 1.32
C THR A 210 15.91 -4.98 2.22
N GLN A 211 16.68 -4.17 2.97
CA GLN A 211 17.62 -4.67 3.97
C GLN A 211 16.91 -5.44 5.09
N TYR A 212 15.63 -5.13 5.32
CA TYR A 212 14.78 -5.74 6.34
C TYR A 212 13.78 -6.74 5.75
N GLN A 213 14.01 -7.21 4.52
CA GLN A 213 13.18 -8.25 3.90
C GLN A 213 11.71 -7.83 3.75
N ILE A 214 11.49 -6.56 3.43
CA ILE A 214 10.15 -5.99 3.22
C ILE A 214 9.90 -5.80 1.71
N ALA A 215 8.81 -6.38 1.23
CA ALA A 215 8.28 -6.16 -0.12
C ALA A 215 7.02 -5.27 -0.05
N VAL A 216 6.80 -4.44 -1.08
CA VAL A 216 5.63 -3.53 -1.13
C VAL A 216 4.80 -3.81 -2.38
N ASP A 217 3.59 -4.30 -2.19
CA ASP A 217 2.58 -4.39 -3.24
C ASP A 217 1.72 -3.11 -3.20
N LEU A 218 1.57 -2.42 -4.33
CA LEU A 218 0.77 -1.20 -4.44
C LEU A 218 -0.52 -1.48 -5.20
N PHE A 219 -1.65 -1.25 -4.56
CA PHE A 219 -2.98 -1.17 -5.17
C PHE A 219 -3.35 0.31 -5.35
N ALA A 220 -3.04 0.84 -6.54
CA ALA A 220 -3.29 2.22 -6.90
C ALA A 220 -4.69 2.39 -7.52
N CYS A 221 -5.58 3.04 -6.78
CA CYS A 221 -6.99 3.24 -7.11
C CYS A 221 -7.35 4.75 -7.19
N PRO A 222 -6.66 5.57 -8.01
CA PRO A 222 -6.94 7.00 -8.05
C PRO A 222 -8.23 7.33 -8.78
N LEU A 223 -8.91 8.40 -8.33
CA LEU A 223 -10.06 8.96 -9.05
C LEU A 223 -9.63 9.77 -10.29
N TYR A 224 -8.49 10.46 -10.19
CA TYR A 224 -7.92 11.26 -11.26
C TYR A 224 -6.53 10.73 -11.62
N ASN A 225 -5.50 11.56 -11.52
CA ASN A 225 -4.14 11.20 -11.84
C ASN A 225 -3.34 10.95 -10.57
N LEU A 226 -2.44 9.98 -10.65
CA LEU A 226 -1.42 9.70 -9.66
C LEU A 226 -0.11 9.49 -10.41
N ASP A 227 0.94 10.19 -10.00
CA ASP A 227 2.25 10.03 -10.61
C ASP A 227 2.92 8.73 -10.11
N LEU A 228 2.53 7.64 -10.76
CA LEU A 228 3.07 6.31 -10.51
C LEU A 228 4.55 6.19 -10.86
N ALA A 229 5.07 6.96 -11.82
CA ALA A 229 6.48 6.89 -12.19
C ALA A 229 7.38 7.33 -11.01
N THR A 230 6.92 8.23 -10.15
CA THR A 230 7.62 8.61 -8.92
C THR A 230 7.56 7.53 -7.83
N ILE A 231 6.41 6.87 -7.66
CA ILE A 231 6.21 5.86 -6.60
C ILE A 231 6.78 4.48 -6.98
N TYR A 232 6.69 4.11 -8.25
CA TYR A 232 7.00 2.77 -8.77
C TYR A 232 8.38 2.21 -8.42
N PRO A 233 9.47 2.99 -8.32
CA PRO A 233 10.76 2.48 -7.87
C PRO A 233 10.69 1.75 -6.52
N LEU A 234 9.83 2.18 -5.60
CA LEU A 234 9.61 1.50 -4.32
C LEU A 234 9.13 0.06 -4.51
N ILE A 235 8.15 -0.11 -5.39
CA ILE A 235 7.48 -1.40 -5.64
C ILE A 235 8.46 -2.31 -6.38
N LYS A 236 9.02 -1.81 -7.48
CA LYS A 236 9.96 -2.55 -8.33
C LYS A 236 11.18 -3.04 -7.55
N ASN A 237 11.81 -2.14 -6.80
CA ASN A 237 13.09 -2.46 -6.14
C ASN A 237 12.89 -3.25 -4.85
N SER A 238 11.68 -3.26 -4.26
CA SER A 238 11.34 -4.14 -3.14
C SER A 238 10.84 -5.53 -3.56
N GLY A 239 10.75 -5.81 -4.86
CA GLY A 239 10.28 -7.10 -5.37
C GLY A 239 8.75 -7.29 -5.28
N GLY A 240 8.01 -6.21 -5.09
CA GLY A 240 6.55 -6.23 -5.06
C GLY A 240 5.89 -6.03 -6.43
N SER A 241 4.57 -5.90 -6.42
CA SER A 241 3.71 -5.79 -7.60
C SER A 241 2.89 -4.49 -7.61
N LEU A 242 2.66 -3.92 -8.79
CA LEU A 242 1.80 -2.76 -9.00
C LEU A 242 0.47 -3.22 -9.63
N TYR A 243 -0.62 -2.95 -8.94
CA TYR A 243 -1.99 -3.10 -9.42
C TYR A 243 -2.59 -1.71 -9.63
N TYR A 244 -2.95 -1.37 -10.87
CA TYR A 244 -3.44 -0.04 -11.22
C TYR A 244 -4.87 -0.07 -11.75
N TYR A 245 -5.73 0.75 -11.14
CA TYR A 245 -7.13 0.90 -11.48
C TYR A 245 -7.42 2.37 -11.78
N PRO A 246 -7.27 2.80 -13.05
CA PRO A 246 -7.48 4.19 -13.43
C PRO A 246 -8.94 4.60 -13.24
N GLN A 247 -9.16 5.81 -12.70
CA GLN A 247 -10.49 6.36 -12.42
C GLN A 247 -11.35 5.36 -11.62
N PHE A 248 -10.81 4.91 -10.48
CA PHE A 248 -11.40 3.80 -9.75
C PHE A 248 -12.87 4.04 -9.39
N ASN A 249 -13.70 3.10 -9.79
CA ASN A 249 -15.12 3.01 -9.45
C ASN A 249 -15.44 1.58 -9.05
N VAL A 250 -16.00 1.38 -7.86
CA VAL A 250 -16.34 0.05 -7.33
C VAL A 250 -17.27 -0.72 -8.26
N HIS A 251 -18.22 -0.08 -8.94
CA HIS A 251 -19.13 -0.76 -9.86
C HIS A 251 -18.42 -1.42 -11.05
N GLN A 252 -17.25 -0.90 -11.43
CA GLN A 252 -16.46 -1.42 -12.54
C GLN A 252 -15.36 -2.38 -12.06
N TYR A 253 -14.65 -2.02 -10.98
CA TYR A 253 -13.43 -2.71 -10.58
C TYR A 253 -13.59 -3.66 -9.39
N ASN A 254 -14.76 -3.76 -8.75
CA ASN A 254 -14.97 -4.61 -7.57
C ASN A 254 -14.44 -6.04 -7.76
N GLU A 255 -14.90 -6.73 -8.80
CA GLU A 255 -14.50 -8.11 -9.06
C GLU A 255 -12.99 -8.22 -9.35
N LYS A 256 -12.45 -7.34 -10.21
CA LYS A 256 -11.04 -7.35 -10.56
C LYS A 256 -10.14 -7.13 -9.35
N LEU A 257 -10.42 -6.08 -8.55
CA LEU A 257 -9.67 -5.75 -7.35
C LEU A 257 -9.73 -6.91 -6.35
N ARG A 258 -10.91 -7.50 -6.16
CA ARG A 258 -11.06 -8.65 -5.26
C ARG A 258 -10.20 -9.83 -5.70
N GLU A 259 -10.27 -10.24 -6.97
CA GLU A 259 -9.52 -11.39 -7.44
C GLU A 259 -8.00 -11.14 -7.44
N GLU A 260 -7.55 -9.93 -7.80
CA GLU A 260 -6.12 -9.58 -7.74
C GLU A 260 -5.60 -9.50 -6.30
N LEU A 261 -6.39 -9.01 -5.35
CA LEU A 261 -6.05 -9.01 -3.93
C LEU A 261 -6.04 -10.44 -3.34
N LEU A 262 -7.02 -11.27 -3.69
CA LEU A 262 -7.00 -12.71 -3.34
C LEU A 262 -5.77 -13.40 -3.92
N PHE A 263 -5.43 -13.11 -5.16
CA PHE A 263 -4.23 -13.63 -5.79
C PHE A 263 -2.98 -13.20 -5.01
N ALA A 264 -2.81 -11.91 -4.72
CA ALA A 264 -1.64 -11.37 -4.01
C ALA A 264 -1.45 -11.97 -2.61
N LEU A 265 -2.54 -12.30 -1.91
CA LEU A 265 -2.52 -12.87 -0.56
C LEU A 265 -2.40 -14.40 -0.51
N THR A 266 -2.75 -15.10 -1.60
CA THR A 266 -2.81 -16.56 -1.63
C THR A 266 -1.86 -17.22 -2.63
N THR A 267 -1.07 -16.42 -3.34
CA THR A 267 0.02 -16.90 -4.19
C THR A 267 1.16 -17.39 -3.33
N GLU A 268 1.74 -18.52 -3.73
CA GLU A 268 2.93 -19.05 -3.09
C GLU A 268 4.07 -18.04 -3.20
N THR A 269 4.55 -17.59 -2.06
CA THR A 269 5.56 -16.53 -1.96
C THR A 269 6.74 -17.06 -1.17
N ALA A 270 7.92 -17.02 -1.78
CA ALA A 270 9.18 -17.21 -1.08
C ALA A 270 9.64 -15.88 -0.49
N TRP A 271 10.06 -15.91 0.78
CA TRP A 271 10.53 -14.73 1.51
C TRP A 271 12.06 -14.74 1.57
N GLU A 272 12.69 -13.58 1.78
CA GLU A 272 14.14 -13.45 2.00
C GLU A 272 15.01 -14.07 0.88
N SER A 273 14.49 -14.05 -0.35
CA SER A 273 15.07 -14.80 -1.46
C SER A 273 16.20 -14.03 -2.14
N VAL A 274 17.29 -14.74 -2.47
CA VAL A 274 18.42 -14.21 -3.25
C VAL A 274 18.68 -15.11 -4.45
N MET A 275 18.59 -14.55 -5.66
CA MET A 275 18.91 -15.25 -6.90
C MET A 275 20.35 -14.95 -7.33
N ARG A 276 21.13 -15.98 -7.63
CA ARG A 276 22.49 -15.86 -8.19
C ARG A 276 22.65 -16.78 -9.39
N ILE A 277 22.92 -16.20 -10.55
CA ILE A 277 23.36 -16.93 -11.74
C ILE A 277 24.88 -17.04 -11.67
N ARG A 278 25.42 -18.25 -11.76
CA ARG A 278 26.87 -18.54 -11.76
C ARG A 278 27.32 -18.94 -13.14
#